data_AF-A0A976IJ30-F1
#
_entry.id   AF-A0A976IJ30-F1
#
_cell.length_a   1.000
_cell.length_b   1.000
_cell.length_c   1.000
_cell.angle_alpha   90.00
_cell.angle_beta   90.00
_cell.angle_gamma   90.00
#
_symmetry.space_group_name_H-M   'P 1'
#
loop_
_entity.id
_entity.type
_entity.pdbx_description
1 polymer ?
#
loop_
_entity_poly.entity_id
_entity_poly.type
_entity_poly.pdbx_seq_one_letter_code
_entity_poly.pdbx_strand_id
1 'polypeptide(L)'
;MNRSLFLEFCDKNDFAKWVVLKADSSPILFNTDMKTYQEELLKFAGRWPTAALKDVDKRSIQMAHDHCESDLRDKIATYRTLFASITDALFSVNTTCKPGKRYIAVQTLRSFFNELKQDSKLWVKIDVPTKFTVALPLRNKREMQQLLHLLGQDFKAVWCDSIERVFSMMKECLESSKCDDKARALVRDQVIAKEFQALLKHWSCRRAACHLTMRPESKNGKIYCEVEQISVKSNAKLIRSTRDRPGLEIVSS
;
A
#
# COMPACT_ATOMS: atom_id res chain seq x y z
N MET A 1 -36.40 12.74 2.62
CA MET A 1 -36.40 11.88 1.43
C MET A 1 -34.99 11.85 0.90
N ASN A 2 -34.32 10.70 0.96
CA ASN A 2 -33.03 10.51 0.29
C ASN A 2 -33.32 10.33 -1.20
N ARG A 3 -32.69 11.14 -2.04
CA ARG A 3 -32.79 11.00 -3.51
C ARG A 3 -31.47 10.40 -3.98
N SER A 4 -31.55 9.24 -4.63
CA SER A 4 -30.43 8.68 -5.39
C SER A 4 -30.62 9.01 -6.86
N LEU A 5 -29.58 9.52 -7.50
CA LEU A 5 -29.53 9.82 -8.92
C LEU A 5 -28.37 9.06 -9.55
N PHE A 6 -28.59 8.49 -10.72
CA PHE A 6 -27.54 7.87 -11.51
C PHE A 6 -27.22 8.78 -12.69
N LEU A 7 -25.96 9.20 -12.78
CA LEU A 7 -25.47 10.10 -13.82
C LEU A 7 -24.39 9.41 -14.64
N GLU A 8 -24.42 9.64 -15.95
CA GLU A 8 -23.42 9.16 -16.90
C GLU A 8 -22.59 10.36 -17.40
N PHE A 9 -21.28 10.17 -17.47
CA PHE A 9 -20.32 11.13 -18.01
C PHE A 9 -19.47 10.47 -19.08
N CYS A 10 -19.21 11.22 -20.15
CA CYS A 10 -18.44 10.74 -21.30
C CYS A 10 -16.98 10.46 -20.93
N ASP A 11 -16.38 11.29 -20.09
CA ASP A 11 -15.00 11.14 -19.65
C ASP A 11 -14.75 11.73 -18.24
N LYS A 12 -13.51 11.60 -17.76
CA LYS A 12 -13.05 12.12 -16.45
C LYS A 12 -13.15 13.63 -16.32
N ASN A 13 -12.99 14.37 -17.41
CA ASN A 13 -13.05 15.83 -17.39
C ASN A 13 -14.48 16.30 -17.20
N ASP A 14 -15.44 15.70 -17.91
CA ASP A 14 -16.86 16.04 -17.79
C ASP A 14 -17.39 15.72 -16.40
N PHE A 15 -16.99 14.57 -15.85
CA PHE A 15 -17.27 14.23 -14.46
C PHE A 15 -16.65 15.25 -13.49
N ALA A 16 -15.36 15.57 -13.63
CA ALA A 16 -14.67 16.49 -12.73
C ALA A 16 -15.26 17.91 -12.75
N LYS A 17 -15.58 18.44 -13.94
CA LYS A 17 -16.27 19.73 -14.11
C LYS A 17 -17.59 19.75 -13.34
N TRP A 18 -18.41 18.71 -13.53
CA TRP A 18 -19.70 18.61 -12.87
C TRP A 18 -19.57 18.54 -11.34
N VAL A 19 -18.63 17.73 -10.84
CA VAL A 19 -18.35 17.61 -9.40
C VAL A 19 -17.97 18.96 -8.80
N VAL A 20 -17.06 19.70 -9.44
CA VAL A 20 -16.61 21.02 -8.96
C VAL A 20 -17.79 22.00 -8.88
N LEU A 21 -18.64 22.04 -9.91
CA LEU A 21 -19.86 22.86 -9.91
C LEU A 21 -20.83 22.49 -8.77
N LYS A 22 -20.94 21.20 -8.45
CA LYS A 22 -21.76 20.75 -7.32
C LYS A 22 -21.12 21.06 -5.98
N ALA A 23 -19.79 21.03 -5.89
CA ALA A 23 -19.06 21.33 -4.66
C ALA A 23 -19.24 22.79 -4.21
N ASP A 24 -19.54 23.69 -5.15
CA ASP A 24 -19.85 25.08 -4.84
C ASP A 24 -21.18 25.27 -4.12
N SER A 25 -22.17 24.43 -4.43
CA SER A 25 -23.52 24.54 -3.92
C SER A 25 -23.85 23.55 -2.80
N SER A 26 -23.08 22.47 -2.64
CA SER A 26 -23.31 21.45 -1.63
C SER A 26 -21.98 20.79 -1.23
N PRO A 27 -21.77 20.48 0.05
CA PRO A 27 -20.63 19.71 0.48
C PRO A 27 -20.68 18.30 -0.11
N ILE A 28 -19.52 17.81 -0.56
CA ILE A 28 -19.38 16.52 -1.24
C ILE A 28 -18.57 15.56 -0.39
N LEU A 29 -19.03 14.30 -0.34
CA LEU A 29 -18.34 13.15 0.19
C LEU A 29 -18.22 12.08 -0.89
N PHE A 30 -17.08 11.41 -0.97
CA PHE A 30 -16.88 10.28 -1.87
C PHE A 30 -16.79 9.00 -1.06
N ASN A 31 -17.55 7.98 -1.47
CA ASN A 31 -17.57 6.66 -0.83
C ASN A 31 -16.73 5.62 -1.59
N THR A 32 -15.87 6.07 -2.51
CA THR A 32 -14.99 5.23 -3.32
C THR A 32 -13.61 5.88 -3.45
N ASP A 33 -12.61 5.10 -3.88
CA ASP A 33 -11.27 5.63 -4.14
C ASP A 33 -11.30 6.59 -5.35
N MET A 34 -10.89 7.83 -5.10
CA MET A 34 -10.88 8.90 -6.10
C MET A 34 -9.51 9.11 -6.75
N LYS A 35 -8.50 8.26 -6.47
CA LYS A 35 -7.16 8.35 -7.06
C LYS A 35 -7.15 8.58 -8.57
N THR A 36 -8.05 7.90 -9.27
CA THR A 36 -8.16 7.94 -10.74
C THR A 36 -8.62 9.28 -11.30
N TYR A 37 -9.19 10.17 -10.47
CA TYR A 37 -9.77 11.47 -10.87
C TYR A 37 -9.05 12.67 -10.23
N GLN A 38 -7.98 12.44 -9.46
CA GLN A 38 -7.36 13.48 -8.62
C GLN A 38 -6.85 14.65 -9.46
N GLU A 39 -6.19 14.36 -10.57
CA GLU A 39 -5.61 15.41 -11.41
C GLU A 39 -6.69 16.29 -12.03
N GLU A 40 -7.72 15.70 -12.64
CA GLU A 40 -8.81 16.43 -13.28
C GLU A 40 -9.57 17.27 -12.25
N LEU A 41 -9.88 16.70 -11.08
CA LEU A 41 -10.56 17.43 -10.01
C LEU A 41 -9.73 18.63 -9.52
N LEU A 42 -8.42 18.47 -9.32
CA LEU A 42 -7.54 19.58 -8.93
C LEU A 42 -7.43 20.65 -10.02
N LYS A 43 -7.33 20.25 -11.30
CA LYS A 43 -7.28 21.16 -12.44
C LYS A 43 -8.56 21.99 -12.54
N PHE A 44 -9.72 21.36 -12.52
CA PHE A 44 -11.01 22.06 -12.63
C PHE A 44 -11.39 22.85 -11.38
N ALA A 45 -10.94 22.43 -10.19
CA ALA A 45 -11.09 23.21 -8.97
C ALA A 45 -10.13 24.43 -8.89
N GLY A 46 -9.26 24.63 -9.88
CA GLY A 46 -8.26 25.69 -9.88
C GLY A 46 -7.18 25.53 -8.79
N ARG A 47 -7.02 24.32 -8.24
CA ARG A 47 -6.05 23.98 -7.17
C ARG A 47 -4.90 23.12 -7.66
N TRP A 48 -4.63 23.13 -8.96
CA TRP A 48 -3.49 22.40 -9.51
C TRP A 48 -2.17 23.00 -8.98
N PRO A 49 -1.30 22.23 -8.29
CA PRO A 49 -0.11 22.75 -7.62
C PRO A 49 1.03 23.05 -8.59
N THR A 50 0.80 23.94 -9.55
CA THR A 50 1.75 24.25 -10.63
C THR A 50 3.11 24.70 -10.10
N ALA A 51 3.14 25.52 -9.05
CA ALA A 51 4.39 25.99 -8.44
C ALA A 51 5.13 24.85 -7.72
N ALA A 52 4.47 24.09 -6.86
CA ALA A 52 5.10 22.98 -6.14
C ALA A 52 5.52 21.81 -7.07
N LEU A 53 4.83 21.62 -8.20
CA LEU A 53 5.21 20.66 -9.22
C LEU A 53 6.40 21.15 -10.08
N LYS A 54 6.58 22.46 -10.21
CA LYS A 54 7.78 23.06 -10.84
C LYS A 54 8.99 23.03 -9.91
N ASP A 55 8.75 23.21 -8.60
CA ASP A 55 9.76 23.20 -7.53
C ASP A 55 9.99 21.81 -6.91
N VAL A 56 9.85 20.74 -7.70
CA VAL A 56 10.33 19.41 -7.25
C VAL A 56 11.86 19.46 -7.20
N ASP A 57 12.38 19.96 -6.08
CA ASP A 57 13.79 20.20 -5.83
C ASP A 57 14.56 18.87 -5.76
N LYS A 58 15.82 18.89 -6.23
CA LYS A 58 16.74 17.76 -6.16
C LYS A 58 16.87 17.23 -4.73
N ARG A 59 16.74 18.10 -3.72
CA ARG A 59 16.73 17.71 -2.29
C ARG A 59 15.55 16.83 -1.91
N SER A 60 14.35 17.10 -2.43
CA SER A 60 13.15 16.28 -2.18
C SER A 60 13.25 14.92 -2.88
N ILE A 61 13.82 14.90 -4.08
CA ILE A 61 14.14 13.68 -4.82
C ILE A 61 15.17 12.84 -4.04
N GLN A 62 16.21 13.49 -3.52
CA GLN A 62 17.25 12.84 -2.72
C GLN A 62 16.69 12.26 -1.42
N MET A 63 15.88 13.03 -0.66
CA MET A 63 15.25 12.51 0.56
C MET A 63 14.32 11.32 0.29
N ALA A 64 13.58 11.33 -0.81
CA ALA A 64 12.73 10.20 -1.19
C ALA A 64 13.57 8.96 -1.58
N HIS A 65 14.70 9.17 -2.26
CA HIS A 65 15.66 8.11 -2.55
C HIS A 65 16.25 7.53 -1.25
N ASP A 66 16.71 8.39 -0.35
CA ASP A 66 17.32 7.99 0.92
C ASP A 66 16.31 7.22 1.79
N HIS A 67 15.04 7.63 1.79
CA HIS A 67 13.98 6.91 2.48
C HIS A 67 13.74 5.52 1.87
N CYS A 68 13.68 5.42 0.55
CA CYS A 68 13.53 4.13 -0.14
C CYS A 68 14.73 3.20 0.10
N GLU A 69 15.95 3.75 0.14
CA GLU A 69 17.15 3.01 0.49
C GLU A 69 17.11 2.52 1.94
N SER A 70 16.67 3.37 2.87
CA SER A 70 16.47 3.01 4.27
C SER A 70 15.45 1.88 4.41
N ASP A 71 14.28 2.00 3.78
CA ASP A 71 13.22 0.99 3.82
C ASP A 71 13.71 -0.35 3.28
N LEU A 72 14.47 -0.34 2.18
CA LEU A 72 15.05 -1.56 1.62
C LEU A 72 16.08 -2.17 2.57
N ARG A 73 16.91 -1.34 3.22
CA ARG A 73 17.91 -1.78 4.19
C ARG A 73 17.23 -2.46 5.39
N ASP A 74 16.17 -1.87 5.92
CA ASP A 74 15.39 -2.41 7.03
C ASP A 74 14.68 -3.71 6.64
N LYS A 75 14.14 -3.77 5.42
CA LYS A 75 13.54 -4.98 4.86
C LYS A 75 14.55 -6.12 4.75
N ILE A 76 15.75 -5.85 4.23
CA ILE A 76 16.83 -6.85 4.14
C ILE A 76 17.28 -7.30 5.54
N ALA A 77 17.43 -6.38 6.50
CA ALA A 77 17.78 -6.73 7.88
C ALA A 77 16.72 -7.64 8.53
N THR A 78 15.44 -7.37 8.26
CA THR A 78 14.32 -8.20 8.71
C THR A 78 14.40 -9.60 8.10
N TYR A 79 14.61 -9.71 6.78
CA TYR A 79 14.75 -11.02 6.14
C TYR A 79 15.97 -11.80 6.62
N ARG A 80 17.11 -11.14 6.85
CA ARG A 80 18.31 -11.78 7.43
C ARG A 80 18.00 -12.41 8.78
N THR A 81 17.33 -11.65 9.65
CA THR A 81 16.92 -12.13 10.97
C THR A 81 15.94 -13.30 10.86
N LEU A 82 14.94 -13.19 9.98
CA LEU A 82 13.98 -14.26 9.72
C LEU A 82 14.68 -15.52 9.21
N PHE A 83 15.58 -15.40 8.23
CA PHE A 83 16.29 -16.55 7.69
C PHE A 83 17.19 -17.20 8.72
N ALA A 84 17.98 -16.42 9.46
CA ALA A 84 18.78 -16.94 10.57
C ALA A 84 17.93 -17.75 11.56
N SER A 85 16.71 -17.32 11.86
CA SER A 85 15.79 -18.02 12.78
C SER A 85 15.20 -19.32 12.22
N ILE A 86 15.09 -19.47 10.90
CA ILE A 86 14.47 -20.65 10.26
C ILE A 86 15.48 -21.60 9.61
N THR A 87 16.74 -21.18 9.40
CA THR A 87 17.76 -21.98 8.70
C THR A 87 17.95 -23.34 9.36
N ASP A 88 18.09 -23.42 10.68
CA ASP A 88 18.27 -24.72 11.33
C ASP A 88 17.06 -25.63 11.16
N ALA A 89 15.83 -25.09 11.15
CA ALA A 89 14.62 -25.86 10.93
C ALA A 89 14.48 -26.35 9.47
N LEU A 90 14.98 -25.59 8.50
CA LEU A 90 15.01 -25.99 7.08
C LEU A 90 15.99 -27.15 6.83
N PHE A 91 17.16 -27.11 7.48
CA PHE A 91 18.30 -28.01 7.22
C PHE A 91 18.46 -29.15 8.24
N SER A 92 17.70 -29.16 9.34
CA SER A 92 17.67 -30.30 10.28
C SER A 92 17.02 -31.52 9.62
N VAL A 93 17.85 -32.44 9.12
CA VAL A 93 17.40 -33.70 8.51
C VAL A 93 17.33 -34.86 9.50
N ASN A 94 18.09 -34.83 10.61
CA ASN A 94 18.22 -35.98 11.52
C ASN A 94 17.74 -35.78 12.96
N THR A 95 17.19 -34.64 13.33
CA THR A 95 16.81 -34.36 14.72
C THR A 95 15.39 -33.85 14.78
N THR A 96 14.50 -34.61 15.46
CA THR A 96 13.53 -34.17 16.50
C THR A 96 12.86 -32.79 16.40
N CYS A 97 12.87 -32.13 15.25
CA CYS A 97 12.25 -30.83 15.06
C CYS A 97 10.76 -31.11 14.96
N LYS A 98 9.99 -30.56 15.92
CA LYS A 98 8.53 -30.69 15.94
C LYS A 98 8.00 -30.43 14.51
N PRO A 99 7.18 -31.31 13.92
CA PRO A 99 6.71 -31.18 12.53
C PRO A 99 6.22 -29.76 12.19
N GLY A 100 5.63 -29.06 13.17
CA GLY A 100 5.20 -27.66 13.06
C GLY A 100 6.32 -26.64 12.80
N LYS A 101 7.52 -26.79 13.40
CA LYS A 101 8.63 -25.83 13.21
C LYS A 101 9.16 -25.84 11.77
N ARG A 102 9.35 -27.04 11.20
CA ARG A 102 9.75 -27.17 9.79
C ARG A 102 8.66 -26.67 8.85
N TYR A 103 7.39 -26.94 9.16
CA TYR A 103 6.27 -26.42 8.39
C TYR A 103 6.28 -24.88 8.37
N ILE A 104 6.42 -24.23 9.51
CA ILE A 104 6.52 -22.77 9.62
C ILE A 104 7.70 -22.24 8.79
N ALA A 105 8.88 -22.84 8.93
CA ALA A 105 10.06 -22.46 8.17
C ALA A 105 9.86 -22.55 6.65
N VAL A 106 9.23 -23.63 6.18
CA VAL A 106 8.88 -23.79 4.75
C VAL A 106 7.86 -22.74 4.31
N GLN A 107 6.86 -22.41 5.13
CA GLN A 107 5.88 -21.37 4.80
C GLN A 107 6.52 -19.97 4.75
N THR A 108 7.40 -19.63 5.69
CA THR A 108 8.16 -18.38 5.67
C THR A 108 8.99 -18.26 4.39
N LEU A 109 9.70 -19.33 4.00
CA LEU A 109 10.46 -19.34 2.77
C LEU A 109 9.56 -19.24 1.52
N ARG A 110 8.38 -19.89 1.52
CA ARG A 110 7.40 -19.74 0.43
C ARG A 110 6.89 -18.32 0.28
N SER A 111 6.57 -17.64 1.38
CA SER A 111 6.13 -16.24 1.36
C SER A 111 7.17 -15.36 0.69
N PHE A 112 8.43 -15.45 1.16
CA PHE A 112 9.53 -14.71 0.57
C PHE A 112 9.70 -14.99 -0.93
N PHE A 113 9.67 -16.26 -1.33
CA PHE A 113 9.85 -16.62 -2.73
C PHE A 113 8.69 -16.14 -3.62
N ASN A 114 7.47 -16.11 -3.08
CA ASN A 114 6.31 -15.55 -3.77
C ASN A 114 6.44 -14.03 -3.91
N GLU A 115 6.88 -13.33 -2.87
CA GLU A 115 7.16 -11.89 -2.92
C GLU A 115 8.24 -11.58 -3.97
N LEU A 116 9.33 -12.36 -4.02
CA LEU A 116 10.36 -12.22 -5.06
C LEU A 116 9.80 -12.42 -6.47
N LYS A 117 8.92 -13.40 -6.68
CA LYS A 117 8.29 -13.66 -7.98
C LYS A 117 7.32 -12.56 -8.42
N GLN A 118 6.66 -11.91 -7.47
CA GLN A 118 5.77 -10.78 -7.75
C GLN A 118 6.57 -9.56 -8.25
N ASP A 119 7.81 -9.40 -7.81
CA ASP A 119 8.74 -8.43 -8.39
C ASP A 119 9.39 -8.99 -9.67
N SER A 120 8.68 -8.87 -10.80
CA SER A 120 9.13 -9.39 -12.08
C SER A 120 10.49 -8.84 -12.53
N LYS A 121 10.85 -7.60 -12.13
CA LYS A 121 12.11 -6.96 -12.50
C LYS A 121 13.28 -7.57 -11.75
N LEU A 122 13.12 -7.76 -10.45
CA LEU A 122 14.11 -8.47 -9.63
C LEU A 122 14.19 -9.94 -10.03
N TRP A 123 13.06 -10.61 -10.18
CA TRP A 123 12.98 -12.04 -10.49
C TRP A 123 13.72 -12.40 -11.77
N VAL A 124 13.57 -11.62 -12.84
CA VAL A 124 14.26 -11.89 -14.12
C VAL A 124 15.78 -11.80 -13.97
N LYS A 125 16.27 -10.87 -13.14
CA LYS A 125 17.72 -10.66 -12.94
C LYS A 125 18.39 -11.79 -12.17
N ILE A 126 17.70 -12.41 -11.21
CA ILE A 126 18.28 -13.50 -10.40
C ILE A 126 18.64 -14.68 -11.33
N ASP A 127 19.88 -15.15 -11.25
CA ASP A 127 20.37 -16.26 -12.07
C ASP A 127 19.68 -17.60 -11.73
N VAL A 128 19.64 -18.51 -12.70
CA VAL A 128 18.97 -19.81 -12.55
C VAL A 128 19.55 -20.64 -11.40
N PRO A 129 20.89 -20.74 -11.21
CA PRO A 129 21.47 -21.39 -10.04
C PRO A 129 20.98 -20.82 -8.70
N THR A 130 20.97 -19.50 -8.54
CA THR A 130 20.51 -18.86 -7.30
C THR A 130 19.03 -19.13 -7.05
N LYS A 131 18.17 -19.03 -8.08
CA LYS A 131 16.74 -19.39 -7.97
C LYS A 131 16.56 -20.83 -7.51
N PHE A 132 17.33 -21.76 -8.09
CA PHE A 132 17.28 -23.18 -7.77
C PHE A 132 17.68 -23.43 -6.31
N THR A 133 18.81 -22.86 -5.88
CA THR A 133 19.34 -23.05 -4.52
C THR A 133 18.37 -22.49 -3.48
N VAL A 134 17.88 -21.27 -3.66
CA VAL A 134 16.93 -20.64 -2.72
C VAL A 134 15.62 -21.43 -2.61
N ALA A 135 15.13 -21.98 -3.73
CA ALA A 135 13.92 -22.79 -3.76
C ALA A 135 14.10 -24.23 -3.23
N LEU A 136 15.34 -24.68 -3.03
CA LEU A 136 15.62 -26.08 -2.76
C LEU A 136 14.93 -26.60 -1.48
N PRO A 137 14.89 -25.87 -0.35
CA PRO A 137 14.16 -26.34 0.84
C PRO A 137 12.64 -26.44 0.66
N LEU A 138 12.10 -25.88 -0.43
CA LEU A 138 10.68 -26.00 -0.80
C LEU A 138 10.37 -27.27 -1.59
N ARG A 139 11.39 -28.03 -2.00
CA ARG A 139 11.26 -29.29 -2.75
C ARG A 139 10.89 -30.47 -1.86
N ASN A 140 10.79 -31.64 -2.47
CA ASN A 140 10.47 -32.86 -1.75
C ASN A 140 11.50 -33.14 -0.65
N LYS A 141 11.01 -33.52 0.54
CA LYS A 141 11.83 -33.89 1.69
C LYS A 141 12.91 -34.92 1.32
N ARG A 142 12.59 -35.91 0.47
CA ARG A 142 13.56 -36.95 0.06
C ARG A 142 14.73 -36.39 -0.74
N GLU A 143 14.47 -35.47 -1.67
CA GLU A 143 15.52 -34.82 -2.48
C GLU A 143 16.43 -33.95 -1.60
N MET A 144 15.84 -33.21 -0.66
CA MET A 144 16.59 -32.41 0.31
C MET A 144 17.47 -33.31 1.21
N GLN A 145 16.97 -34.47 1.61
CA GLN A 145 17.73 -35.46 2.39
C GLN A 145 18.91 -36.03 1.60
N GLN A 146 18.69 -36.38 0.33
CA GLN A 146 19.76 -36.87 -0.55
C GLN A 146 20.84 -35.80 -0.76
N LEU A 147 20.45 -34.56 -1.03
CA LEU A 147 21.38 -33.46 -1.22
C LEU A 147 22.17 -33.14 0.06
N LEU A 148 21.51 -33.16 1.22
CA LEU A 148 22.20 -32.98 2.51
C LEU A 148 23.11 -34.15 2.87
N HIS A 149 22.78 -35.37 2.45
CA HIS A 149 23.65 -36.52 2.62
C HIS A 149 24.90 -36.42 1.72
N LEU A 150 24.75 -35.93 0.49
CA LEU A 150 25.83 -35.79 -0.49
C LEU A 150 26.74 -34.58 -0.23
N LEU A 151 26.17 -33.47 0.24
CA LEU A 151 26.85 -32.17 0.36
C LEU A 151 27.04 -31.71 1.81
N GLY A 152 26.47 -32.42 2.79
CA GLY A 152 26.71 -32.17 4.21
C GLY A 152 26.38 -30.76 4.69
N GLN A 153 27.21 -30.25 5.61
CA GLN A 153 27.11 -28.90 6.18
C GLN A 153 27.40 -27.79 5.15
N ASP A 154 28.18 -28.10 4.11
CA ASP A 154 28.56 -27.14 3.07
C ASP A 154 27.35 -26.64 2.29
N PHE A 155 26.29 -27.45 2.22
CA PHE A 155 25.05 -27.06 1.56
C PHE A 155 24.29 -25.93 2.30
N LYS A 156 24.35 -25.90 3.64
CA LYS A 156 23.75 -24.80 4.42
C LYS A 156 24.45 -23.48 4.11
N ALA A 157 25.78 -23.49 4.00
CA ALA A 157 26.57 -22.32 3.65
C ALA A 157 26.21 -21.83 2.23
N VAL A 158 26.19 -22.72 1.24
CA VAL A 158 25.82 -22.39 -0.15
C VAL A 158 24.41 -21.78 -0.26
N TRP A 159 23.47 -22.27 0.56
CA TRP A 159 22.13 -21.69 0.60
C TRP A 159 22.10 -20.28 1.21
N CYS A 160 22.81 -20.07 2.33
CA CYS A 160 22.93 -18.76 2.94
C CYS A 160 23.58 -17.75 1.98
N ASP A 161 24.63 -18.16 1.27
CA ASP A 161 25.31 -17.34 0.27
C ASP A 161 24.37 -16.98 -0.90
N SER A 162 23.51 -17.92 -1.30
CA SER A 162 22.51 -17.67 -2.34
C SER A 162 21.45 -16.65 -1.90
N ILE A 163 21.02 -16.70 -0.63
CA ILE A 163 20.11 -15.70 -0.04
C ILE A 163 20.78 -14.33 0.01
N GLU A 164 22.04 -14.26 0.44
CA GLU A 164 22.79 -13.00 0.46
C GLU A 164 23.00 -12.43 -0.94
N ARG A 165 23.22 -13.28 -1.95
CA ARG A 165 23.25 -12.84 -3.35
C ARG A 165 21.92 -12.21 -3.77
N VAL A 166 20.78 -12.80 -3.40
CA VAL A 166 19.47 -12.18 -3.66
C VAL A 166 19.37 -10.81 -2.99
N PHE A 167 19.83 -10.64 -1.75
CA PHE A 167 19.83 -9.34 -1.08
C PHE A 167 20.73 -8.31 -1.76
N SER A 168 21.89 -8.71 -2.26
CA SER A 168 22.75 -7.82 -3.07
C SER A 168 22.02 -7.40 -4.35
N MET A 169 21.35 -8.33 -5.03
CA MET A 169 20.58 -7.99 -6.24
C MET A 169 19.38 -7.08 -5.95
N MET A 170 18.74 -7.22 -4.80
CA MET A 170 17.69 -6.28 -4.36
C MET A 170 18.23 -4.86 -4.25
N LYS A 171 19.43 -4.69 -3.66
CA LYS A 171 20.11 -3.38 -3.57
C LYS A 171 20.51 -2.85 -4.94
N GLU A 172 21.15 -3.67 -5.77
CA GLU A 172 21.54 -3.29 -7.14
C GLU A 172 20.33 -2.92 -8.00
N CYS A 173 19.18 -3.56 -7.81
CA CYS A 173 17.95 -3.19 -8.50
C CYS A 173 17.44 -1.81 -8.10
N LEU A 174 17.61 -1.43 -6.83
CA LEU A 174 17.29 -0.09 -6.36
C LEU A 174 18.28 0.94 -6.93
N GLU A 175 19.58 0.65 -6.86
CA GLU A 175 20.64 1.53 -7.36
C GLU A 175 20.61 1.72 -8.88
N SER A 176 20.35 0.65 -9.64
CA SER A 176 20.12 0.74 -11.10
C SER A 176 18.78 1.39 -11.45
N SER A 177 17.86 1.49 -10.49
CA SER A 177 16.60 2.24 -10.63
C SER A 177 16.73 3.70 -10.18
N LYS A 178 17.94 4.24 -9.95
CA LYS A 178 18.26 5.68 -9.85
C LYS A 178 18.00 6.43 -11.18
N CYS A 179 16.88 6.14 -11.83
CA CYS A 179 16.34 6.94 -12.89
C CYS A 179 15.54 8.05 -12.21
N ASP A 180 16.11 9.26 -12.21
CA ASP A 180 15.51 10.51 -11.74
C ASP A 180 13.99 10.60 -12.00
N ASP A 181 13.51 10.04 -13.11
CA ASP A 181 12.12 10.09 -13.54
C ASP A 181 11.15 9.36 -12.61
N LYS A 182 11.52 8.21 -12.01
CA LYS A 182 10.63 7.51 -11.06
C LYS A 182 10.55 8.23 -9.72
N ALA A 183 11.67 8.76 -9.23
CA ALA A 183 11.70 9.53 -8.00
C ALA A 183 10.92 10.85 -8.17
N ARG A 184 11.06 11.52 -9.32
CA ARG A 184 10.20 12.66 -9.71
C ARG A 184 8.73 12.28 -9.76
N ALA A 185 8.38 11.12 -10.32
CA ALA A 185 6.99 10.64 -10.35
C ALA A 185 6.43 10.43 -8.95
N LEU A 186 7.18 9.79 -8.04
CA LEU A 186 6.75 9.57 -6.66
C LEU A 186 6.56 10.88 -5.89
N VAL A 187 7.49 11.83 -6.00
CA VAL A 187 7.37 13.15 -5.34
C VAL A 187 6.20 13.94 -5.93
N ARG A 188 6.02 13.90 -7.26
CA ARG A 188 4.86 14.48 -7.93
C ARG A 188 3.55 13.90 -7.38
N ASP A 189 3.45 12.57 -7.27
CA ASP A 189 2.26 11.90 -6.79
C ASP A 189 1.96 12.27 -5.33
N GLN A 190 2.98 12.42 -4.49
CA GLN A 190 2.82 12.89 -3.11
C GLN A 190 2.28 14.32 -3.04
N VAL A 191 2.81 15.24 -3.86
CA VAL A 191 2.33 16.64 -3.93
C VAL A 191 0.87 16.67 -4.38
N ILE A 192 0.52 15.92 -5.43
CA ILE A 192 -0.85 15.81 -5.95
C ILE A 192 -1.78 15.23 -4.88
N ALA A 193 -1.39 14.15 -4.20
CA ALA A 193 -2.19 13.51 -3.16
C ALA A 193 -2.47 14.44 -1.99
N LYS A 194 -1.47 15.22 -1.55
CA LYS A 194 -1.60 16.19 -0.45
C LYS A 194 -2.60 17.30 -0.81
N GLU A 195 -2.48 17.89 -1.99
CA GLU A 195 -3.42 18.92 -2.44
C GLU A 195 -4.83 18.37 -2.66
N PHE A 196 -4.93 17.14 -3.16
CA PHE A 196 -6.20 16.48 -3.32
C PHE A 196 -6.91 16.25 -1.98
N GLN A 197 -6.18 15.79 -0.95
CA GLN A 197 -6.73 15.67 0.40
C GLN A 197 -7.19 17.02 0.96
N ALA A 198 -6.44 18.10 0.73
CA ALA A 198 -6.85 19.44 1.13
C ALA A 198 -8.13 19.90 0.42
N LEU A 199 -8.28 19.58 -0.87
CA LEU A 199 -9.49 19.85 -1.65
C LEU A 199 -10.71 19.08 -1.10
N LEU A 200 -10.56 17.77 -0.84
CA LEU A 200 -11.63 16.96 -0.25
C LEU A 200 -12.06 17.46 1.13
N LYS A 201 -11.10 17.86 1.96
CA LYS A 201 -11.39 18.48 3.26
C LYS A 201 -12.17 19.79 3.09
N HIS A 202 -11.77 20.62 2.14
CA HIS A 202 -12.47 21.87 1.82
C HIS A 202 -13.91 21.63 1.35
N TRP A 203 -14.15 20.62 0.51
CA TRP A 203 -15.50 20.28 0.04
C TRP A 203 -16.39 19.64 1.10
N SER A 204 -15.83 18.87 2.03
CA SER A 204 -16.59 18.19 3.09
C SER A 204 -16.93 19.11 4.28
N CYS A 205 -16.11 20.12 4.57
CA CYS A 205 -16.23 20.94 5.78
C CYS A 205 -17.20 22.15 5.66
N ARG A 206 -17.86 22.36 4.52
CA ARG A 206 -18.84 23.45 4.35
C ARG A 206 -20.12 23.13 5.13
N ARG A 207 -20.63 24.09 5.93
CA ARG A 207 -21.95 23.96 6.57
C ARG A 207 -23.04 24.13 5.50
N ALA A 208 -23.82 23.09 5.25
CA ALA A 208 -24.97 23.17 4.34
C ALA A 208 -26.15 22.34 4.84
N ALA A 209 -27.33 22.63 4.31
CA ALA A 209 -28.57 21.93 4.67
C ALA A 209 -28.67 20.51 4.09
N CYS A 210 -27.85 20.20 3.08
CA CYS A 210 -27.78 18.90 2.42
C CYS A 210 -26.34 18.57 2.03
N HIS A 211 -26.00 17.28 2.05
CA HIS A 211 -24.72 16.75 1.61
C HIS A 211 -24.95 15.81 0.42
N LEU A 212 -23.98 15.80 -0.51
CA LEU A 212 -23.95 14.88 -1.63
C LEU A 212 -22.92 13.79 -1.36
N THR A 213 -23.35 12.55 -1.44
CA THR A 213 -22.46 11.39 -1.41
C THR A 213 -22.37 10.81 -2.81
N MET A 214 -21.16 10.68 -3.33
CA MET A 214 -20.90 10.25 -4.71
C MET A 214 -20.15 8.91 -4.73
N ARG A 215 -20.56 8.03 -5.64
CA ARG A 215 -19.90 6.74 -5.94
C ARG A 215 -19.66 6.61 -7.44
N PRO A 216 -18.57 7.19 -7.97
CA PRO A 216 -18.19 7.00 -9.36
C PRO A 216 -17.60 5.61 -9.61
N GLU A 217 -17.94 5.05 -10.77
CA GLU A 217 -17.40 3.82 -11.32
C GLU A 217 -17.05 4.04 -12.80
N SER A 218 -15.84 3.64 -13.22
CA SER A 218 -15.45 3.73 -14.62
C SER A 218 -15.69 2.41 -15.34
N LYS A 219 -16.44 2.46 -16.44
CA LYS A 219 -16.76 1.30 -17.29
C LYS A 219 -16.69 1.70 -18.75
N ASN A 220 -15.90 0.96 -19.55
CA ASN A 220 -15.77 1.16 -21.01
C ASN A 220 -15.46 2.61 -21.42
N GLY A 221 -14.56 3.28 -20.68
CA GLY A 221 -14.16 4.67 -20.94
C GLY A 221 -15.13 5.74 -20.45
N LYS A 222 -16.35 5.35 -20.03
CA LYS A 222 -17.34 6.25 -19.43
C LYS A 222 -17.31 6.19 -17.91
N ILE A 223 -17.93 7.17 -17.26
CA ILE A 223 -18.06 7.22 -15.80
C ILE A 223 -19.53 7.22 -15.45
N TYR A 224 -19.92 6.29 -14.59
CA TYR A 224 -21.24 6.21 -14.01
C TYR A 224 -21.12 6.62 -12.55
N CYS A 225 -21.90 7.60 -12.12
CA CYS A 225 -21.86 8.09 -10.74
C CYS A 225 -23.24 7.95 -10.11
N GLU A 226 -23.31 7.18 -9.04
CA GLU A 226 -24.43 7.24 -8.12
C GLU A 226 -24.25 8.43 -7.18
N VAL A 227 -25.30 9.24 -7.06
CA VAL A 227 -25.32 10.46 -6.25
C VAL A 227 -26.48 10.39 -5.27
N GLU A 228 -26.15 10.23 -3.99
CA GLU A 228 -27.12 10.26 -2.90
C GLU A 228 -27.16 11.65 -2.27
N GLN A 229 -28.34 12.26 -2.22
CA GLN A 229 -28.56 13.50 -1.48
C GLN A 229 -29.13 13.20 -0.09
N ILE A 230 -28.39 13.59 0.95
CA ILE A 230 -28.78 13.42 2.35
C ILE A 230 -29.10 14.79 2.95
N SER A 231 -30.30 14.97 3.48
CA SER A 231 -30.66 16.21 4.20
C SER A 231 -30.32 16.09 5.68
N VAL A 232 -29.75 17.15 6.27
CA VAL A 232 -29.29 17.13 7.67
C VAL A 232 -30.46 17.03 8.68
N LYS A 233 -31.71 17.23 8.23
CA LYS A 233 -32.90 17.20 9.09
C LYS A 233 -33.31 15.82 9.62
N SER A 234 -32.72 14.71 9.15
CA SER A 234 -33.14 13.36 9.56
C SER A 234 -32.37 12.73 10.74
N ASN A 235 -31.26 13.30 11.21
CA ASN A 235 -30.45 12.69 12.28
C ASN A 235 -30.65 13.28 13.69
N ALA A 236 -31.61 14.18 13.89
CA ALA A 236 -31.89 14.78 15.20
C ALA A 236 -32.74 13.90 16.16
N LYS A 237 -33.05 12.64 15.82
CA LYS A 237 -33.94 11.78 16.63
C LYS A 237 -33.29 10.58 17.32
N LEU A 238 -31.97 10.45 17.32
CA LEU A 238 -31.28 9.38 18.06
C LEU A 238 -30.14 9.88 18.96
N ILE A 239 -30.37 11.00 19.66
CA ILE A 239 -29.65 11.30 20.91
C ILE A 239 -30.72 11.65 21.96
N ARG A 240 -31.52 10.65 22.32
CA ARG A 240 -32.29 10.71 23.58
C ARG A 240 -31.38 10.23 24.69
N SER A 241 -30.79 11.21 25.38
CA SER A 241 -30.74 11.29 26.84
C SER A 241 -30.68 9.96 27.59
N THR A 242 -29.47 9.48 27.87
CA THR A 242 -29.17 8.71 29.08
C THR A 242 -28.22 9.56 29.93
N ARG A 243 -28.81 10.47 30.70
CA ARG A 243 -28.10 11.20 31.76
C ARG A 243 -28.54 10.61 33.10
N ASP A 244 -28.25 9.33 33.30
CA ASP A 244 -28.29 8.74 34.64
C ASP A 244 -27.00 9.14 35.36
N ARG A 245 -27.15 10.08 36.29
CA ARG A 245 -26.17 10.37 37.34
C ARG A 245 -26.43 9.40 38.50
N PRO A 246 -25.42 8.70 39.03
CA PRO A 246 -25.38 8.35 40.45
C PRO A 246 -24.82 9.55 41.22
N GLY A 247 -25.53 9.98 42.26
CA GLY A 247 -25.15 11.08 43.14
C GLY A 247 -23.92 10.74 43.98
N LEU A 248 -22.97 11.67 44.01
CA LEU A 248 -21.88 11.70 44.98
C LEU A 248 -22.39 12.35 46.26
N GLU A 249 -22.21 11.62 47.36
CA GLU A 249 -22.42 12.03 48.73
C GLU A 249 -21.67 13.32 49.05
N ILE A 250 -22.35 14.27 49.70
CA ILE A 250 -21.71 15.33 50.46
C ILE A 250 -22.27 15.25 51.88
N VAL A 251 -21.46 14.68 52.76
CA VAL A 251 -21.57 14.83 54.21
C VAL A 251 -21.07 16.22 54.57
N SER A 252 -21.85 16.99 55.31
CA SER A 252 -21.39 18.22 55.97
C SER A 252 -22.22 18.47 57.23
N SER A 253 -21.56 18.16 58.36
CA SER A 253 -21.70 18.67 59.74
C SER A 253 -23.09 18.80 60.36
#